data_AF-X1MAF3-F1
#
_entry.id   AF-X1MAF3-F1
#
_cell.length_a   1.000
_cell.length_b   1.000
_cell.length_c   1.000
_cell.angle_alpha   90.00
_cell.angle_beta   90.00
_cell.angle_gamma   90.00
#
_symmetry.space_group_name_H-M   'P 1'
#
loop_
_entity.id
_entity.type
_entity.pdbx_description
1 polymer ?
#
loop_
_entity_poly.entity_id
_entity_poly.type
_entity_poly.pdbx_seq_one_letter_code
_entity_poly.pdbx_strand_id
1 'polypeptide(L)'
;LANTIVGLNVDVTTANANDTTYAAIFQGGNVGIGTTSPGAKLEIAGTNSVISNTSGDITITSATGNISLDGGSLTNINQINSDLGIKRASPSVALEIEGALCVDDGTDSCETGSAGTIYAEQTSISEIDLAENYPSNQTLEGGEVVAVDPVDKEHILRTTQKYQPDLIGVISTKPGILLGGFSRESSKNDPVALAGRVPVKVCLENGT
;
A
#
# COMPACT_ATOMS: atom_id res chain seq x y z
N LEU A 1 45.90 -15.03 30.66
CA LEU A 1 46.13 -14.92 29.21
C LEU A 1 45.23 -15.97 28.55
N ALA A 2 44.28 -15.56 27.72
CA ALA A 2 43.46 -16.52 26.98
C ALA A 2 44.31 -17.09 25.84
N ASN A 3 44.47 -18.41 25.81
CA ASN A 3 45.17 -19.07 24.72
C ASN A 3 44.21 -19.18 23.53
N THR A 4 44.54 -18.54 22.41
CA THR A 4 43.81 -18.71 21.16
C THR A 4 44.23 -20.04 20.54
N ILE A 5 43.26 -20.94 20.33
CA ILE A 5 43.47 -22.18 19.59
C ILE A 5 42.93 -21.96 18.18
N VAL A 6 43.80 -22.05 17.18
CA VAL A 6 43.45 -21.93 15.77
C VAL A 6 43.56 -23.29 15.13
N GLY A 7 42.45 -23.82 14.59
CA GLY A 7 42.43 -25.10 13.89
C GLY A 7 43.12 -25.03 12.53
N LEU A 8 42.82 -23.99 11.75
CA LEU A 8 43.45 -23.71 10.46
C LEU A 8 43.52 -22.19 10.25
N ASN A 9 44.71 -21.68 9.90
CA ASN A 9 44.90 -20.31 9.44
C ASN A 9 45.45 -20.35 8.01
N VAL A 10 44.75 -19.74 7.06
CA VAL A 10 45.21 -19.62 5.67
C VAL A 10 45.39 -18.14 5.38
N ASP A 11 46.65 -17.70 5.33
CA ASP A 11 46.99 -16.34 4.93
C ASP A 11 47.22 -16.30 3.42
N VAL A 12 46.34 -15.58 2.73
CA VAL A 12 46.38 -15.41 1.28
C VAL A 12 46.73 -13.98 0.85
N THR A 13 47.21 -13.16 1.77
CA THR A 13 47.45 -11.72 1.54
C THR A 13 48.71 -11.41 0.72
N THR A 14 49.57 -12.40 0.50
CA THR A 14 50.83 -12.25 -0.25
C THR A 14 50.73 -12.63 -1.73
N ALA A 15 49.52 -12.88 -2.26
CA ALA A 15 49.35 -13.24 -3.66
C ALA A 15 49.57 -12.02 -4.58
N ASN A 16 50.13 -12.25 -5.78
CA ASN A 16 50.33 -11.18 -6.75
C ASN A 16 48.97 -10.66 -7.25
N ALA A 17 48.90 -9.39 -7.65
CA ALA A 17 47.65 -8.75 -8.14
C ALA A 17 47.02 -9.44 -9.38
N ASN A 18 47.75 -10.32 -10.04
CA ASN A 18 47.31 -11.07 -11.23
C ASN A 18 46.98 -12.55 -10.93
N ASP A 19 47.18 -13.00 -9.69
CA ASP A 19 46.90 -14.38 -9.29
C ASP A 19 45.46 -14.48 -8.77
N THR A 20 44.72 -15.49 -9.24
CA THR A 20 43.42 -15.80 -8.63
C THR A 20 43.67 -16.56 -7.34
N THR A 21 43.24 -15.96 -6.23
CA THR A 21 43.61 -16.43 -4.90
C THR A 21 42.39 -16.94 -4.15
N TYR A 22 42.40 -18.23 -3.81
CA TYR A 22 41.31 -18.87 -3.08
C TYR A 22 41.82 -19.39 -1.74
N ALA A 23 41.14 -19.06 -0.64
CA ALA A 23 41.44 -19.63 0.65
C ALA A 23 41.08 -21.13 0.72
N ALA A 24 40.04 -21.56 -0.02
CA ALA A 24 39.65 -22.95 -0.18
C ALA A 24 38.83 -23.18 -1.46
N ILE A 25 38.95 -24.37 -2.07
CA ILE A 25 38.08 -24.84 -3.15
C ILE A 25 37.60 -26.25 -2.79
N PHE A 26 36.28 -26.45 -2.78
CA PHE A 26 35.65 -27.73 -2.45
C PHE A 26 35.13 -28.41 -3.73
N GLN A 27 36.01 -29.13 -4.44
CA GLN A 27 35.69 -29.83 -5.71
C GLN A 27 34.87 -31.13 -5.51
N GLY A 28 34.06 -31.21 -4.44
CA GLY A 28 33.33 -32.39 -4.01
C GLY A 28 33.04 -32.37 -2.50
N GLY A 29 32.24 -33.32 -2.02
CA GLY A 29 31.81 -33.36 -0.62
C GLY A 29 30.83 -32.24 -0.24
N ASN A 30 30.50 -32.14 1.04
CA ASN A 30 29.60 -31.15 1.62
C ASN A 30 30.35 -30.40 2.73
N VAL A 31 30.14 -29.10 2.87
CA VAL A 31 30.78 -28.27 3.90
C VAL A 31 29.80 -28.12 5.07
N GLY A 32 30.19 -28.65 6.23
CA GLY A 32 29.43 -28.52 7.47
C GLY A 32 30.09 -27.52 8.42
N ILE A 33 29.34 -26.52 8.89
CA ILE A 33 29.75 -25.63 9.99
C ILE A 33 28.82 -25.94 11.16
N GLY A 34 29.37 -26.39 12.28
CA GLY A 34 28.56 -26.81 13.45
C GLY A 34 27.88 -28.18 13.30
N THR A 35 28.12 -28.90 12.20
CA THR A 35 27.65 -30.26 11.95
C THR A 35 28.76 -31.12 11.36
N THR A 36 28.82 -32.40 11.73
CA THR A 36 29.77 -33.39 11.18
C THR A 36 29.16 -34.26 10.08
N SER A 37 27.88 -34.09 9.79
CA SER A 37 27.15 -34.87 8.78
C SER A 37 26.25 -33.95 7.95
N PRO A 38 26.83 -33.05 7.13
CA PRO A 38 26.06 -32.10 6.33
C PRO A 38 25.23 -32.80 5.24
N GLY A 39 23.92 -32.52 5.22
CA GLY A 39 22.94 -33.03 4.25
C GLY A 39 22.87 -32.24 2.94
N ALA A 40 23.42 -31.02 2.91
CA ALA A 40 23.51 -30.17 1.73
C ALA A 40 24.95 -29.76 1.43
N LYS A 41 25.20 -29.19 0.25
CA LYS A 41 26.55 -28.75 -0.17
C LYS A 41 27.20 -27.78 0.80
N LEU A 42 26.40 -26.92 1.41
CA LEU A 42 26.76 -26.11 2.56
C LEU A 42 25.63 -26.22 3.59
N GLU A 43 25.97 -26.61 4.82
CA GLU A 43 25.05 -26.62 5.95
C GLU A 43 25.69 -25.93 7.15
N ILE A 44 25.03 -24.90 7.67
CA ILE A 44 25.46 -24.17 8.86
C ILE A 44 24.45 -24.47 9.97
N ALA A 45 24.81 -25.39 10.86
CA ALA A 45 23.99 -25.82 11.97
C ALA A 45 24.38 -25.09 13.27
N GLY A 46 23.39 -24.81 14.12
CA GLY A 46 23.57 -24.09 15.38
C GLY A 46 22.37 -23.20 15.69
N THR A 47 22.26 -22.72 16.93
CA THR A 47 21.16 -21.83 17.34
C THR A 47 21.29 -20.41 16.78
N ASN A 48 22.51 -19.92 16.54
CA ASN A 48 22.79 -18.58 16.01
C ASN A 48 23.80 -18.64 14.86
N SER A 49 23.33 -18.95 13.66
CA SER A 49 24.12 -18.91 12.43
C SER A 49 24.02 -17.54 11.78
N VAL A 50 25.13 -16.81 11.66
CA VAL A 50 25.16 -15.45 11.08
C VAL A 50 26.07 -15.43 9.85
N ILE A 51 25.52 -15.04 8.70
CA ILE A 51 26.30 -14.65 7.51
C ILE A 51 26.21 -13.12 7.43
N SER A 52 27.31 -12.43 7.73
CA SER A 52 27.36 -10.97 7.75
C SER A 52 28.32 -10.45 6.70
N ASN A 53 27.90 -9.41 5.97
CA ASN A 53 28.76 -8.62 5.11
C ASN A 53 28.65 -7.14 5.50
N THR A 54 29.79 -6.50 5.79
CA THR A 54 29.83 -5.09 6.24
C THR A 54 29.75 -4.09 5.08
N SER A 55 30.02 -4.55 3.84
CA SER A 55 29.96 -3.72 2.63
C SER A 55 29.64 -4.55 1.38
N GLY A 56 28.70 -4.09 0.56
CA GLY A 56 28.22 -4.82 -0.62
C GLY A 56 27.18 -5.90 -0.31
N ASP A 57 26.82 -6.69 -1.31
CA ASP A 57 25.67 -7.61 -1.24
C ASP A 57 26.07 -9.04 -0.85
N ILE A 58 25.17 -9.73 -0.15
CA ILE A 58 25.17 -11.19 -0.08
C ILE A 58 24.23 -11.67 -1.19
N THR A 59 24.78 -12.24 -2.26
CA THR A 59 23.99 -12.77 -3.37
C THR A 59 23.75 -14.27 -3.19
N ILE A 60 22.48 -14.68 -3.15
CA ILE A 60 22.08 -16.10 -3.17
C ILE A 60 21.34 -16.36 -4.48
N THR A 61 22.01 -17.02 -5.42
CA THR A 61 21.42 -17.38 -6.72
C THR A 61 20.83 -18.78 -6.66
N SER A 62 19.50 -18.88 -6.61
CA SER A 62 18.79 -20.16 -6.64
C SER A 62 18.58 -20.64 -8.07
N ALA A 63 19.06 -21.83 -8.42
CA ALA A 63 18.86 -22.43 -9.74
C ALA A 63 17.37 -22.74 -10.03
N THR A 64 16.57 -22.93 -8.99
CA THR A 64 15.13 -23.23 -9.06
C THR A 64 14.27 -22.05 -8.57
N GLY A 65 14.86 -20.85 -8.42
CA GLY A 65 14.14 -19.60 -8.16
C GLY A 65 13.65 -19.36 -6.73
N ASN A 66 13.82 -20.33 -5.81
CA ASN A 66 13.31 -20.22 -4.45
C ASN A 66 14.44 -19.97 -3.43
N ILE A 67 14.22 -19.02 -2.53
CA ILE A 67 14.96 -18.83 -1.27
C ILE A 67 13.95 -19.09 -0.15
N SER A 68 14.10 -20.19 0.60
CA SER A 68 13.21 -20.51 1.74
C SER A 68 13.79 -19.95 3.02
N LEU A 69 12.97 -19.25 3.79
CA LEU A 69 13.32 -18.67 5.09
C LEU A 69 12.33 -19.20 6.13
N ASP A 70 12.52 -20.47 6.49
CA ASP A 70 11.61 -21.18 7.38
C ASP A 70 11.78 -20.67 8.82
N GLY A 71 10.71 -20.10 9.41
CA GLY A 71 10.68 -19.70 10.82
C GLY A 71 11.22 -18.29 11.14
N GLY A 72 11.45 -17.43 10.15
CA GLY A 72 11.91 -16.04 10.34
C GLY A 72 11.03 -14.97 9.67
N SER A 73 11.33 -13.69 9.94
CA SER A 73 10.73 -12.52 9.28
C SER A 73 11.73 -11.87 8.32
N LEU A 74 11.29 -11.42 7.15
CA LEU A 74 12.09 -10.59 6.22
C LEU A 74 11.72 -9.13 6.45
N THR A 75 12.61 -8.35 7.05
CA THR A 75 12.27 -6.99 7.51
C THR A 75 12.65 -5.87 6.53
N ASN A 76 13.36 -6.15 5.44
CA ASN A 76 13.89 -5.14 4.51
C ASN A 76 13.82 -5.60 3.04
N ILE A 77 12.60 -5.68 2.49
CA ILE A 77 12.37 -6.01 1.08
C ILE A 77 12.25 -4.71 0.28
N ASN A 78 13.35 -4.23 -0.33
CA ASN A 78 13.40 -2.93 -1.02
C ASN A 78 13.56 -3.05 -2.57
N GLN A 79 13.72 -4.26 -3.11
CA GLN A 79 13.98 -4.49 -4.53
C GLN A 79 13.24 -5.72 -5.06
N ILE A 80 11.90 -5.65 -5.05
CA ILE A 80 11.06 -6.63 -5.75
C ILE A 80 10.72 -6.07 -7.13
N ASN A 81 11.24 -6.71 -8.16
CA ASN A 81 11.09 -6.25 -9.55
C ASN A 81 9.83 -6.79 -10.25
N SER A 82 8.96 -7.58 -9.59
CA SER A 82 7.73 -8.06 -10.23
C SER A 82 6.56 -8.38 -9.30
N ASP A 83 6.75 -9.05 -8.15
CA ASP A 83 5.63 -9.45 -7.25
C ASP A 83 6.09 -9.75 -5.80
N LEU A 84 5.34 -9.28 -4.78
CA LEU A 84 5.53 -9.62 -3.35
C LEU A 84 4.41 -10.55 -2.88
N GLY A 85 4.75 -11.79 -2.51
CA GLY A 85 3.80 -12.73 -1.88
C GLY A 85 3.92 -12.74 -0.36
N ILE A 86 2.88 -12.32 0.36
CA ILE A 86 2.80 -12.43 1.84
C ILE A 86 2.13 -13.76 2.20
N LYS A 87 2.90 -14.72 2.72
CA LYS A 87 2.38 -15.93 3.38
C LYS A 87 2.99 -16.06 4.77
N ARG A 88 2.18 -15.91 5.82
CA ARG A 88 2.56 -16.29 7.19
C ARG A 88 2.59 -17.82 7.32
N ALA A 89 3.36 -18.34 8.26
CA ALA A 89 3.17 -19.70 8.73
C ALA A 89 1.85 -19.76 9.54
N SER A 90 0.81 -20.36 8.95
CA SER A 90 -0.55 -20.60 9.50
C SER A 90 -1.55 -19.41 9.49
N PRO A 91 -2.02 -18.94 8.32
CA PRO A 91 -3.17 -18.04 8.21
C PRO A 91 -4.51 -18.81 8.18
N SER A 92 -5.57 -18.23 8.74
CA SER A 92 -6.94 -18.78 8.73
C SER A 92 -7.81 -18.28 7.56
N VAL A 93 -7.24 -17.46 6.65
CA VAL A 93 -7.84 -16.97 5.39
C VAL A 93 -6.77 -16.86 4.28
N ALA A 94 -7.18 -16.79 3.02
CA ALA A 94 -6.28 -16.95 1.86
C ALA A 94 -5.47 -15.69 1.45
N LEU A 95 -5.92 -14.47 1.82
CA LEU A 95 -5.21 -13.21 1.60
C LEU A 95 -5.40 -12.27 2.80
N GLU A 96 -4.30 -12.01 3.47
CA GLU A 96 -4.08 -11.00 4.50
C GLU A 96 -3.23 -9.94 3.78
N ILE A 97 -3.86 -8.96 3.13
CA ILE A 97 -3.10 -7.77 2.74
C ILE A 97 -2.85 -7.05 4.05
N GLU A 98 -1.62 -7.18 4.53
CA GLU A 98 -1.10 -6.26 5.50
C GLU A 98 -0.97 -4.91 4.80
N GLY A 99 -2.06 -4.15 4.83
CA GLY A 99 -2.07 -2.78 4.41
C GLY A 99 -3.13 -2.43 3.40
N ALA A 100 -2.87 -1.31 2.76
CA ALA A 100 -3.83 -0.67 1.91
C ALA A 100 -3.89 -1.42 0.58
N LEU A 101 -5.11 -1.48 0.07
CA LEU A 101 -5.26 -0.97 -1.26
C LEU A 101 -4.83 0.51 -1.26
N CYS A 102 -3.58 0.79 -1.63
CA CYS A 102 -3.14 2.14 -1.97
C CYS A 102 -3.47 2.37 -3.45
N VAL A 103 -4.14 3.48 -3.76
CA VAL A 103 -4.34 4.00 -5.13
C VAL A 103 -4.05 5.51 -5.11
N ASP A 104 -2.99 6.02 -5.76
CA ASP A 104 -2.72 7.46 -6.00
C ASP A 104 -2.69 7.78 -7.47
N ASP A 105 -1.96 8.80 -7.91
CA ASP A 105 -1.70 9.22 -9.29
C ASP A 105 -0.21 9.48 -9.61
N GLY A 106 0.72 9.04 -8.74
CA GLY A 106 2.15 9.31 -8.84
C GLY A 106 2.52 10.79 -8.70
N THR A 107 1.56 11.67 -8.44
CA THR A 107 1.74 13.11 -8.21
C THR A 107 1.43 13.50 -6.76
N ASP A 108 0.79 12.60 -5.99
CA ASP A 108 0.62 12.58 -4.52
C ASP A 108 0.50 11.13 -3.96
N SER A 109 1.62 10.48 -3.62
CA SER A 109 1.81 9.04 -3.26
C SER A 109 0.66 8.14 -2.73
N CYS A 110 0.47 7.00 -3.42
CA CYS A 110 -0.38 5.81 -3.27
C CYS A 110 -0.62 4.95 -4.58
N GLU A 111 -0.01 5.08 -5.76
CA GLU A 111 -0.20 4.14 -6.91
C GLU A 111 0.71 2.93 -6.73
N THR A 112 0.38 2.00 -5.85
CA THR A 112 1.09 0.70 -5.84
C THR A 112 0.27 -0.51 -5.36
N GLY A 113 -1.04 -0.41 -5.13
CA GLY A 113 -1.88 -1.55 -4.73
C GLY A 113 -2.99 -1.92 -5.72
N SER A 114 -3.23 -3.21 -5.97
CA SER A 114 -4.40 -3.67 -6.74
C SER A 114 -5.68 -3.53 -5.91
N ALA A 115 -6.73 -2.92 -6.48
CA ALA A 115 -7.94 -2.58 -5.74
C ALA A 115 -8.71 -3.78 -5.17
N GLY A 116 -8.53 -4.04 -3.88
CA GLY A 116 -9.29 -5.02 -3.12
C GLY A 116 -10.72 -4.58 -2.83
N THR A 117 -11.65 -5.54 -2.86
CA THR A 117 -12.93 -5.34 -2.17
C THR A 117 -12.66 -5.29 -0.68
N ILE A 118 -13.05 -4.18 -0.06
CA ILE A 118 -13.05 -4.03 1.38
C ILE A 118 -14.30 -4.75 1.88
N TYR A 119 -14.18 -6.07 2.06
CA TYR A 119 -15.23 -6.84 2.70
C TYR A 119 -15.23 -6.47 4.18
N ALA A 120 -16.28 -5.78 4.58
CA ALA A 120 -16.49 -5.39 5.95
C ALA A 120 -17.82 -6.00 6.37
N GLU A 121 -17.77 -7.00 7.25
CA GLU A 121 -18.98 -7.47 7.94
C GLU A 121 -19.70 -6.29 8.62
N GLN A 122 -18.95 -5.24 8.99
CA GLN A 122 -19.46 -3.97 9.48
C GLN A 122 -18.56 -2.81 9.03
N THR A 123 -19.15 -1.76 8.44
CA THR A 123 -18.49 -0.48 8.11
C THR A 123 -19.07 0.64 8.99
N SER A 124 -18.24 1.49 9.59
CA SER A 124 -18.68 2.65 10.39
C SER A 124 -18.09 3.93 9.81
N ILE A 125 -18.94 4.92 9.48
CA ILE A 125 -18.57 6.21 8.88
C ILE A 125 -18.89 7.31 9.92
N SER A 126 -18.03 8.31 10.13
CA SER A 126 -18.18 9.38 11.15
C SER A 126 -19.00 10.57 10.68
N GLU A 127 -18.77 10.95 9.44
CA GLU A 127 -19.57 11.89 8.71
C GLU A 127 -20.91 11.25 8.38
N ILE A 128 -21.91 12.10 8.26
CA ILE A 128 -23.30 11.69 8.45
C ILE A 128 -24.10 11.68 7.16
N ASP A 129 -23.45 11.99 6.03
CA ASP A 129 -24.09 11.98 4.73
C ASP A 129 -23.34 11.15 3.68
N LEU A 130 -24.17 10.50 2.87
CA LEU A 130 -23.77 9.99 1.58
C LEU A 130 -23.96 11.14 0.60
N ALA A 131 -22.87 11.62 -0.01
CA ALA A 131 -22.94 12.66 -1.03
C ALA A 131 -22.36 12.15 -2.34
N GLU A 132 -22.84 12.74 -3.42
CA GLU A 132 -22.36 12.47 -4.76
C GLU A 132 -21.94 13.79 -5.40
N ASN A 133 -20.86 13.77 -6.15
CA ASN A 133 -20.34 14.95 -6.81
C ASN A 133 -21.15 15.27 -8.07
N TYR A 134 -21.78 16.45 -8.12
CA TYR A 134 -22.49 16.96 -9.29
C TYR A 134 -21.76 18.17 -9.88
N PRO A 135 -21.72 18.31 -11.21
CA PRO A 135 -21.02 19.43 -11.84
C PRO A 135 -21.81 20.73 -11.67
N SER A 136 -21.11 21.84 -11.52
CA SER A 136 -21.72 23.17 -11.43
C SER A 136 -20.96 24.22 -12.24
N ASN A 137 -21.70 25.19 -12.78
CA ASN A 137 -21.15 26.32 -13.53
C ASN A 137 -21.02 27.61 -12.69
N GLN A 138 -21.17 27.47 -11.37
CA GLN A 138 -21.17 28.58 -10.44
C GLN A 138 -20.54 28.19 -9.13
N THR A 139 -20.09 29.18 -8.38
CA THR A 139 -19.59 28.95 -7.03
C THR A 139 -20.74 28.66 -6.07
N LEU A 140 -20.93 27.38 -5.82
CA LEU A 140 -21.77 26.84 -4.77
C LEU A 140 -21.00 26.70 -3.46
N GLU A 141 -21.68 26.92 -2.35
CA GLU A 141 -21.13 26.80 -1.00
C GLU A 141 -21.90 25.76 -0.19
N GLY A 142 -21.23 25.16 0.80
CA GLY A 142 -21.86 24.21 1.71
C GLY A 142 -23.13 24.77 2.38
N GLY A 143 -24.17 23.94 2.42
CA GLY A 143 -25.48 24.27 2.97
C GLY A 143 -26.40 25.03 2.01
N GLU A 144 -25.96 25.34 0.80
CA GLU A 144 -26.85 25.86 -0.24
C GLU A 144 -27.78 24.77 -0.76
N VAL A 145 -29.06 25.12 -0.89
CA VAL A 145 -30.05 24.27 -1.53
C VAL A 145 -29.87 24.39 -3.04
N VAL A 146 -29.82 23.23 -3.71
CA VAL A 146 -29.54 23.15 -5.13
C VAL A 146 -30.59 22.36 -5.89
N ALA A 147 -30.72 22.70 -7.15
CA ALA A 147 -31.64 22.10 -8.10
C ALA A 147 -30.91 21.79 -9.40
N VAL A 148 -31.49 20.91 -10.20
CA VAL A 148 -31.06 20.70 -11.59
C VAL A 148 -31.24 22.00 -12.36
N ASP A 149 -30.23 22.39 -13.14
CA ASP A 149 -30.35 23.53 -14.04
C ASP A 149 -31.34 23.19 -15.18
N PRO A 150 -32.43 23.96 -15.37
CA PRO A 150 -33.46 23.64 -16.36
C PRO A 150 -33.00 23.87 -17.80
N VAL A 151 -31.95 24.68 -18.00
CA VAL A 151 -31.32 24.95 -19.29
C VAL A 151 -30.22 23.91 -19.55
N ASP A 152 -29.41 23.61 -18.53
CA ASP A 152 -28.30 22.66 -18.58
C ASP A 152 -28.48 21.52 -17.57
N LYS A 153 -29.28 20.51 -17.94
CA LYS A 153 -29.74 19.46 -17.01
C LYS A 153 -28.64 18.53 -16.46
N GLU A 154 -27.40 18.68 -16.94
CA GLU A 154 -26.25 17.96 -16.38
C GLU A 154 -25.68 18.67 -15.16
N HIS A 155 -25.94 19.97 -15.00
CA HIS A 155 -25.39 20.80 -13.94
C HIS A 155 -26.40 21.12 -12.86
N ILE A 156 -25.87 21.47 -11.71
CA ILE A 156 -26.63 21.95 -10.58
C ILE A 156 -26.48 23.45 -10.40
N LEU A 157 -27.55 24.08 -9.92
CA LEU A 157 -27.57 25.49 -9.59
C LEU A 157 -28.23 25.76 -8.24
N ARG A 158 -28.00 26.96 -7.73
CA ARG A 158 -28.56 27.46 -6.47
C ARG A 158 -30.04 27.67 -6.70
N THR A 159 -30.89 27.15 -5.82
CA THR A 159 -32.33 27.41 -5.92
C THR A 159 -32.61 28.91 -5.82
N THR A 160 -33.45 29.42 -6.72
CA THR A 160 -33.83 30.85 -6.74
C THR A 160 -35.33 31.07 -6.54
N GLN A 161 -36.13 30.00 -6.57
CA GLN A 161 -37.59 30.07 -6.48
C GLN A 161 -38.11 29.27 -5.28
N LYS A 162 -39.20 29.76 -4.69
CA LYS A 162 -39.94 29.02 -3.67
C LYS A 162 -40.53 27.76 -4.30
N TYR A 163 -40.36 26.60 -3.65
CA TYR A 163 -40.86 25.31 -4.14
C TYR A 163 -40.36 24.93 -5.54
N GLN A 164 -39.10 25.23 -5.88
CA GLN A 164 -38.51 24.86 -7.17
C GLN A 164 -38.64 23.34 -7.39
N PRO A 165 -39.33 22.88 -8.47
CA PRO A 165 -39.73 21.49 -8.64
C PRO A 165 -38.55 20.53 -8.90
N ASP A 166 -37.40 21.07 -9.31
CA ASP A 166 -36.19 20.31 -9.65
C ASP A 166 -35.12 20.36 -8.54
N LEU A 167 -35.50 20.65 -7.30
CA LEU A 167 -34.61 20.57 -6.13
C LEU A 167 -34.12 19.14 -5.95
N ILE A 168 -32.81 18.97 -5.80
CA ILE A 168 -32.18 17.65 -5.67
C ILE A 168 -31.49 17.43 -4.33
N GLY A 169 -31.17 18.51 -3.61
CA GLY A 169 -30.54 18.37 -2.31
C GLY A 169 -29.87 19.64 -1.83
N VAL A 170 -28.91 19.45 -0.94
CA VAL A 170 -28.13 20.49 -0.31
C VAL A 170 -26.66 20.17 -0.51
N ILE A 171 -25.84 21.18 -0.79
CA ILE A 171 -24.40 21.02 -0.92
C ILE A 171 -23.84 20.57 0.43
N SER A 172 -23.27 19.37 0.44
CA SER A 172 -22.60 18.82 1.60
C SER A 172 -21.38 19.66 1.95
N THR A 173 -21.24 19.96 3.24
CA THR A 173 -20.02 20.61 3.75
C THR A 173 -18.89 19.60 3.97
N LYS A 174 -19.22 18.33 4.22
CA LYS A 174 -18.29 17.24 4.53
C LYS A 174 -18.98 15.86 4.32
N PRO A 175 -18.94 15.32 3.08
CA PRO A 175 -19.43 13.98 2.78
C PRO A 175 -18.74 12.89 3.59
N GLY A 176 -19.49 11.91 4.07
CA GLY A 176 -18.92 10.73 4.73
C GLY A 176 -18.59 9.57 3.83
N ILE A 177 -19.44 9.36 2.84
CA ILE A 177 -19.04 8.66 1.63
C ILE A 177 -19.23 9.68 0.52
N LEU A 178 -18.12 10.09 -0.08
CA LEU A 178 -18.15 10.86 -1.30
C LEU A 178 -18.13 9.87 -2.46
N LEU A 179 -19.28 9.75 -3.10
CA LEU A 179 -19.37 9.07 -4.38
C LEU A 179 -18.71 9.95 -5.44
N GLY A 180 -18.11 9.29 -6.42
CA GLY A 180 -17.52 9.96 -7.57
C GLY A 180 -18.52 10.89 -8.27
N GLY A 181 -18.00 11.82 -9.06
CA GLY A 181 -18.81 12.70 -9.89
C GLY A 181 -18.56 12.46 -11.36
N PHE A 182 -19.24 13.22 -12.20
CA PHE A 182 -18.98 13.21 -13.63
C PHE A 182 -17.52 13.63 -13.88
N SER A 183 -16.73 12.68 -14.39
CA SER A 183 -15.28 12.81 -14.62
C SER A 183 -14.96 13.55 -15.93
N ARG A 184 -15.66 14.66 -16.21
CA ARG A 184 -15.18 15.61 -17.22
C ARG A 184 -14.10 16.45 -16.56
N GLU A 185 -12.86 16.27 -17.02
CA GLU A 185 -11.55 16.83 -16.58
C GLU A 185 -11.47 18.35 -16.35
N SER A 186 -12.58 19.08 -16.28
CA SER A 186 -12.62 20.52 -16.04
C SER A 186 -13.91 21.04 -15.41
N SER A 187 -14.91 20.18 -15.12
CA SER A 187 -16.12 20.61 -14.43
C SER A 187 -15.87 20.65 -12.93
N LYS A 188 -16.08 21.83 -12.33
CA LYS A 188 -16.16 21.95 -10.87
C LYS A 188 -17.25 21.02 -10.38
N ASN A 189 -16.87 20.06 -9.54
CA ASN A 189 -17.78 19.11 -8.94
C ASN A 189 -18.07 19.55 -7.49
N ASP A 190 -19.35 19.67 -7.16
CA ASP A 190 -19.80 20.00 -5.81
C ASP A 190 -20.57 18.81 -5.22
N PRO A 191 -20.30 18.44 -3.96
CA PRO A 191 -20.93 17.28 -3.35
C PRO A 191 -22.37 17.62 -2.93
N VAL A 192 -23.37 16.93 -3.49
CA VAL A 192 -24.78 17.02 -3.09
C VAL A 192 -25.12 15.84 -2.20
N ALA A 193 -25.68 16.10 -1.03
CA ALA A 193 -26.07 15.05 -0.12
C ALA A 193 -27.33 14.32 -0.59
N LEU A 194 -27.24 12.99 -0.66
CA LEU A 194 -28.31 12.07 -1.04
C LEU A 194 -29.10 11.56 0.18
N ALA A 195 -28.38 11.28 1.27
CA ALA A 195 -28.96 10.81 2.52
C ALA A 195 -28.10 11.25 3.68
N GLY A 196 -28.71 11.67 4.79
CA GLY A 196 -27.97 12.11 5.97
C GLY A 196 -28.47 13.42 6.54
N ARG A 197 -27.62 14.07 7.33
CA ARG A 197 -27.90 15.39 7.91
C ARG A 197 -26.93 16.41 7.34
N VAL A 198 -27.46 17.46 6.71
CA VAL A 198 -26.65 18.56 6.17
C VAL A 198 -27.09 19.86 6.82
N PRO A 199 -26.16 20.74 7.28
CA PRO A 199 -26.50 22.09 7.68
C PRO A 199 -27.09 22.85 6.48
N VAL A 200 -28.28 23.43 6.62
CA VAL A 200 -28.92 24.20 5.55
C VAL A 200 -28.80 25.68 5.84
N LYS A 201 -28.35 26.46 4.86
CA LYS A 201 -28.41 27.92 4.93
C LYS A 201 -29.87 28.35 4.84
N VAL A 202 -30.33 29.03 5.88
CA VAL A 202 -31.67 29.64 5.92
C VAL A 202 -31.54 31.14 5.76
N CYS A 203 -32.35 31.73 4.88
CA CYS A 203 -32.59 33.16 4.85
C CYS A 203 -34.00 33.45 5.39
N LEU A 204 -34.16 34.55 6.12
CA LEU A 204 -35.48 35.04 6.54
C LEU A 204 -36.14 35.90 5.45
N GLU A 205 -35.44 36.13 4.33
CA GLU A 205 -35.91 36.94 3.23
C GLU A 205 -37.03 36.17 2.50
N ASN A 206 -38.29 36.58 2.74
CA ASN A 206 -39.55 35.96 2.30
C ASN A 206 -40.10 34.79 3.15
N GLY A 207 -39.61 34.59 4.38
CA GLY A 207 -40.19 33.63 5.33
C GLY A 207 -41.44 34.20 6.02
N THR A 208 -42.64 33.74 5.65
CA THR A 208 -43.91 33.93 6.39
C THR A 208 -44.23 32.71 7.23
#